data_AF-A0A6J6UZ10-F1
#
_entry.id   AF-A0A6J6UZ10-F1
#
_cell.length_a   1.000
_cell.length_b   1.000
_cell.length_c   1.000
_cell.angle_alpha   90.00
_cell.angle_beta   90.00
_cell.angle_gamma   90.00
#
_symmetry.space_group_name_H-M   'P 1'
#
loop_
_entity.id
_entity.type
_entity.pdbx_description
1 polymer ?
#
loop_
_entity_poly.entity_id
_entity_poly.type
_entity_poly.pdbx_seq_one_letter_code
_entity_poly.pdbx_strand_id
1 'polypeptide(L)' 'MHCLPAHRGVEVTSEVIDGAQSRVVTQAHNRMHAARGLLAHLMGVTR' A
#
# COMPACT_ATOMS: atom_id res chain seq x y z
N MET A 1 8.97 1.41 -1.49
CA MET A 1 7.61 0.85 -1.62
C MET A 1 7.72 -0.67 -1.66
N HIS A 2 6.74 -1.41 -1.13
CA HIS A 2 6.70 -2.87 -1.14
C HIS A 2 5.25 -3.34 -0.99
N CYS A 3 4.83 -4.37 -1.71
CA CYS A 3 3.44 -4.82 -1.71
C CYS A 3 3.03 -5.60 -0.44
N LEU A 4 3.98 -6.08 0.36
CA LEU A 4 3.73 -6.93 1.54
C LEU A 4 3.11 -8.31 1.20
N PRO A 5 3.33 -9.34 2.03
CA PRO A 5 4.29 -9.35 3.16
C PRO A 5 5.73 -9.18 2.68
N ALA A 6 6.59 -8.60 3.52
CA ALA A 6 8.02 -8.44 3.24
C ALA A 6 8.83 -9.28 4.24
N HIS A 7 9.82 -10.02 3.75
CA HIS A 7 10.82 -10.72 4.53
C HIS A 7 12.04 -9.81 4.72
N ARG A 8 12.19 -9.32 5.96
CA ARG A 8 13.29 -8.45 6.34
C ARG A 8 14.61 -9.21 6.28
N GLY A 9 15.64 -8.59 5.71
CA GLY A 9 16.96 -9.18 5.52
C GLY A 9 17.09 -10.09 4.31
N VAL A 10 16.01 -10.27 3.52
CA VAL A 10 16.05 -11.00 2.25
C VAL A 10 15.86 -10.04 1.09
N GLU A 11 14.64 -9.54 0.86
CA GLU A 11 14.35 -8.58 -0.22
C GLU A 11 14.47 -7.11 0.21
N VAL A 12 14.46 -6.84 1.52
CA VAL A 12 14.56 -5.47 2.05
C VAL A 12 15.18 -5.47 3.44
N THR A 13 16.09 -4.55 3.71
CA THR A 13 16.66 -4.37 5.06
C THR A 13 15.67 -3.62 5.97
N SER A 14 15.78 -3.82 7.28
CA SER A 14 14.93 -3.14 8.26
C SER A 14 15.06 -1.62 8.19
N GLU A 15 16.28 -1.11 7.98
CA GLU A 15 16.54 0.33 7.89
C GLU A 15 15.86 1.00 6.68
N VAL A 16 15.65 0.27 5.58
CA VAL A 16 14.99 0.78 4.37
C VAL A 16 13.47 0.73 4.52
N ILE A 17 12.91 -0.37 5.01
CA ILE A 17 11.46 -0.52 5.16
C ILE A 17 10.88 0.34 6.29
N ASP A 18 11.65 0.66 7.33
CA ASP A 18 11.24 1.54 8.44
C ASP A 18 11.81 2.97 8.33
N GLY A 19 12.69 3.22 7.35
CA GLY A 19 13.34 4.52 7.15
C GLY A 19 12.41 5.62 6.61
N ALA A 20 12.88 6.87 6.65
CA ALA A 20 12.09 8.05 6.30
C ALA A 20 11.54 8.05 4.85
N GLN A 21 12.23 7.37 3.93
CA GLN A 21 11.80 7.23 2.53
C GLN A 21 10.78 6.09 2.33
N SER A 22 10.55 5.25 3.34
CA SER A 22 9.57 4.19 3.25
C SER A 22 8.16 4.75 3.12
N ARG A 23 7.38 4.13 2.23
CA ARG A 23 5.97 4.44 1.99
C ARG A 23 5.10 3.19 2.14
N VAL A 24 5.62 2.12 2.73
CA VAL A 24 4.96 0.80 2.77
C VAL A 24 3.61 0.85 3.50
N VAL A 25 3.53 1.59 4.61
CA VAL A 25 2.29 1.75 5.39
C VAL A 25 1.26 2.58 4.62
N THR A 26 1.67 3.72 4.06
CA THR A 26 0.78 4.55 3.22
C THR A 26 0.28 3.79 1.99
N GLN A 27 1.16 3.03 1.33
CA GLN A 27 0.82 2.17 0.20
C GLN A 27 -0.22 1.10 0.59
N ALA A 28 -0.02 0.43 1.73
CA ALA A 28 -0.96 -0.58 2.23
C ALA A 28 -2.32 0.03 2.56
N HIS A 29 -2.36 1.17 3.25
CA HIS A 29 -3.60 1.90 3.56
C HIS A 29 -4.36 2.31 2.29
N ASN A 30 -3.65 2.78 1.28
CA ASN A 30 -4.25 3.17 0.00
C ASN A 30 -4.91 2.02 -0.77
N ARG A 31 -4.65 0.75 -0.42
CA ARG A 31 -5.39 -0.39 -0.98
C ARG A 31 -6.87 -0.30 -0.67
N MET A 32 -7.24 0.08 0.55
CA MET A 32 -8.64 0.26 0.95
C MET A 32 -9.29 1.38 0.12
N HIS A 33 -8.61 2.52 -0.01
CA HIS A 33 -9.14 3.65 -0.77
C HIS A 33 -9.29 3.32 -2.26
N ALA A 34 -8.31 2.65 -2.85
CA ALA A 34 -8.37 2.21 -4.24
C ALA A 34 -9.52 1.22 -4.47
N ALA A 35 -9.66 0.21 -3.60
CA ALA A 35 -10.77 -0.76 -3.68
C ALA A 35 -12.13 -0.07 -3.53
N ARG A 36 -12.26 0.87 -2.57
CA ARG A 36 -13.50 1.64 -2.38
C ARG A 36 -13.82 2.51 -3.59
N GLY A 37 -12.84 3.18 -4.17
CA GLY A 37 -13.00 3.99 -5.37
C GLY A 37 -13.43 3.14 -6.57
N LEU A 38 -12.79 1.98 -6.75
CA LEU A 38 -13.15 1.03 -7.82
C LEU A 38 -14.59 0.53 -7.67
N LEU A 39 -15.00 0.13 -6.46
CA LEU A 39 -16.37 -0.30 -6.20
C LEU A 39 -17.38 0.83 -6.45
N ALA A 40 -17.10 2.05 -5.99
CA ALA A 40 -17.97 3.21 -6.23
C ALA A 40 -18.13 3.50 -7.74
N HIS A 41 -17.05 3.37 -8.52
CA HIS A 41 -17.09 3.53 -9.97
C HIS A 41 -17.94 2.45 -10.65
N LEU A 42 -17.70 1.17 -10.33
CA LEU A 42 -18.41 0.04 -10.91
C LEU A 42 -19.90 0.01 -10.53
N MET A 43 -20.25 0.49 -9.34
CA MET A 43 -21.63 0.56 -8.86
C MET A 43 -22.35 1.87 -9.25
N GLY A 44 -21.68 2.80 -9.93
CA GLY A 44 -22.29 4.08 -10.34
C GLY A 44 -22.58 5.05 -9.19
N VAL A 45 -21.86 4.95 -8.08
CA VAL A 45 -22.03 5.80 -6.87
C VAL A 45 -21.19 7.08 -6.95
N THR A 46 -20.16 7.11 -7.79
CA THR A 46 -19.45 8.33 -8.18
C THR A 46 -20.26 9.08 -9.25
N ARG A 47 -20.78 10.26 -8.88
CA ARG A 47 -21.26 11.28 -9.84
C ARG A 47 -20.11 12.07 -10.42
#